data_AF-A0A120MZ43-F1
#
_entry.id   AF-A0A120MZ43-F1
#
_cell.length_a   1.000
_cell.length_b   1.000
_cell.length_c   1.000
_cell.angle_alpha   90.00
_cell.angle_beta   90.00
_cell.angle_gamma   90.00
#
_symmetry.space_group_name_H-M   'P 1'
#
loop_
_entity.id
_entity.type
_entity.pdbx_description
1 polymer ?
#
loop_
_entity_poly.entity_id
_entity_poly.type
_entity_poly.pdbx_seq_one_letter_code
_entity_poly.pdbx_strand_id
1 'polypeptide(L)' 'MELIIKTNNEGSIAKIIALAKKLNVIVEQKEVPDQDKINKDELKKSILNFKASGPPSFGDAAEWQRKMRKDRDLPFSE' A
#
# COMPACT_ATOMS: atom_id res chain seq x y z
N MET A 1 -13.49 11.47 -33.80
CA MET A 1 -12.28 11.68 -32.96
C MET A 1 -12.77 11.87 -31.54
N GLU A 2 -12.19 11.16 -30.59
CA GLU A 2 -12.59 11.17 -29.17
C GLU A 2 -11.44 11.64 -28.30
N LEU A 3 -11.75 12.38 -27.22
CA LEU A 3 -10.78 12.91 -26.27
C LEU A 3 -11.11 12.39 -24.87
N ILE A 4 -10.16 11.68 -24.26
CA ILE A 4 -10.28 11.16 -22.89
C ILE A 4 -9.41 12.00 -21.97
N ILE A 5 -10.03 12.61 -20.96
CA ILE A 5 -9.36 13.46 -19.98
C ILE A 5 -9.38 12.75 -18.62
N LYS A 6 -8.20 12.44 -18.08
CA LYS A 6 -8.03 11.89 -16.73
C LYS A 6 -7.41 12.96 -15.84
N THR A 7 -8.11 13.35 -14.78
CA THR A 7 -7.60 14.33 -13.82
C THR A 7 -8.26 14.14 -12.46
N ASN A 8 -7.55 14.49 -11.40
CA ASN A 8 -8.01 14.46 -10.00
C ASN A 8 -8.40 15.86 -9.49
N ASN A 9 -8.38 16.89 -10.36
CA ASN A 9 -8.70 18.26 -9.99
C ASN A 9 -10.12 18.63 -10.44
N GLU A 10 -11.06 18.61 -9.51
CA GLU A 10 -12.49 18.90 -9.73
C GLU A 10 -12.72 20.29 -10.33
N GLY A 11 -11.96 21.30 -9.90
CA GLY A 11 -12.09 22.68 -10.41
C GLY A 11 -11.69 22.82 -11.87
N SER A 12 -10.75 21.99 -12.34
CA SER A 12 -10.31 21.98 -13.75
C SER A 12 -11.35 21.28 -14.64
N ILE A 13 -11.96 20.19 -14.15
CA ILE A 13 -13.03 19.47 -14.85
C ILE A 13 -14.22 20.39 -15.13
N ALA A 14 -14.68 21.15 -14.13
CA ALA A 14 -15.82 22.04 -14.28
C ALA A 14 -15.61 23.08 -15.40
N LYS A 15 -14.41 23.66 -15.50
CA LYS A 15 -14.05 24.61 -16.55
C LYS A 15 -14.04 23.96 -17.93
N ILE A 16 -13.50 22.75 -18.03
CA ILE A 16 -13.44 21.99 -19.29
C ILE A 16 -14.84 21.60 -19.77
N ILE A 17 -15.71 21.12 -18.87
CA ILE A 17 -17.11 20.78 -19.20
C ILE A 17 -17.86 22.03 -19.67
N ALA A 18 -17.67 23.18 -19.00
CA ALA A 18 -18.30 24.43 -19.40
C ALA A 18 -17.87 24.87 -20.82
N LEU A 19 -16.60 24.68 -21.16
CA LEU A 19 -16.07 24.97 -22.49
C LEU A 19 -16.64 24.01 -23.55
N ALA A 20 -16.65 22.72 -23.25
CA ALA A 20 -17.19 21.68 -24.13
C ALA A 20 -18.68 21.91 -24.44
N LYS A 21 -19.48 22.30 -23.44
CA LYS A 21 -20.89 22.68 -23.62
C LYS A 21 -21.06 23.88 -24.55
N LYS A 22 -20.20 24.91 -24.43
CA LYS A 22 -20.21 26.07 -25.36
C LYS A 22 -19.87 25.68 -26.80
N LEU A 23 -19.03 24.66 -26.98
CA LEU A 23 -18.66 24.13 -28.29
C LEU A 23 -19.63 23.06 -28.80
N ASN A 24 -20.74 22.83 -28.10
CA ASN A 24 -21.75 21.82 -28.43
C ASN A 24 -21.19 20.39 -28.52
N VAL A 25 -20.16 20.10 -27.71
CA VAL A 25 -19.54 18.78 -27.59
C VAL A 25 -20.26 17.97 -26.52
N ILE A 26 -20.62 16.73 -26.86
CA ILE A 26 -21.23 15.77 -25.92
C ILE A 26 -20.15 15.28 -24.95
N VAL A 27 -20.42 15.38 -23.65
CA VAL A 27 -19.48 14.96 -22.59
C VAL A 27 -20.10 13.83 -21.78
N GLU A 28 -19.43 12.69 -21.74
CA GLU A 28 -19.78 11.57 -20.87
C GLU A 28 -18.81 11.51 -19.68
N GLN A 29 -19.34 11.62 -18.46
CA GLN A 29 -18.55 11.47 -17.25
C GLN A 29 -18.57 9.99 -16.85
N LYS A 30 -17.44 9.31 -17.04
CA LYS A 30 -17.22 7.96 -16.49
C LYS A 30 -16.62 8.11 -15.11
N GLU A 31 -17.42 7.86 -14.07
CA GLU A 31 -16.90 7.64 -12.73
C GLU A 31 -16.08 6.34 -12.77
N VAL A 32 -14.78 6.45 -12.48
CA VAL A 32 -13.96 5.28 -12.26
C VAL A 32 -14.26 4.81 -10.83
N PRO A 33 -14.90 3.65 -10.62
CA PRO A 33 -15.06 3.12 -9.28
C PRO A 33 -13.67 3.01 -8.64
N ASP A 34 -13.54 3.51 -7.42
CA ASP A 34 -12.32 3.58 -6.63
C ASP A 34 -11.87 2.15 -6.23
N GLN A 35 -11.37 1.39 -7.21
CA GLN A 35 -10.90 0.00 -7.05
C GLN A 35 -9.75 -0.09 -6.03
N ASP A 36 -9.07 1.02 -5.76
CA ASP A 36 -7.93 1.09 -4.84
C ASP A 36 -8.33 0.98 -3.36
N LYS A 37 -9.57 1.31 -2.97
CA LYS A 37 -9.99 1.23 -1.57
C LYS A 37 -10.21 -0.22 -1.11
N ILE A 38 -10.82 -1.04 -1.96
CA ILE A 38 -11.11 -2.45 -1.64
C ILE A 38 -9.79 -3.24 -1.44
N ASN A 39 -8.79 -2.99 -2.30
CA ASN A 39 -7.49 -3.66 -2.22
C ASN A 39 -6.67 -3.31 -0.97
N LYS A 40 -6.77 -2.06 -0.47
CA LYS A 40 -5.96 -1.63 0.68
C LYS A 40 -6.38 -2.28 1.98
N ASP A 41 -7.68 -2.48 2.21
CA ASP A 41 -8.18 -3.05 3.45
C ASP A 41 -7.94 -4.57 3.50
N GLU A 42 -8.03 -5.26 2.37
CA GLU A 42 -7.62 -6.67 2.26
C GLU A 42 -6.11 -6.85 2.45
N LEU A 43 -5.29 -5.95 1.88
CA LEU A 43 -3.85 -5.94 2.09
C LEU A 43 -3.46 -5.67 3.55
N LYS A 44 -4.15 -4.75 4.23
CA LYS A 44 -3.93 -4.51 5.66
C LYS A 44 -4.26 -5.76 6.49
N LYS A 45 -5.36 -6.44 6.18
CA LYS A 45 -5.76 -7.68 6.87
C LYS A 45 -4.75 -8.79 6.62
N SER A 46 -4.19 -8.91 5.41
CA SER A 46 -3.20 -9.94 5.10
C SER A 46 -1.87 -9.70 5.82
N ILE A 47 -1.42 -8.44 5.92
CA ILE A 47 -0.21 -8.06 6.66
C ILE A 47 -0.41 -8.26 8.17
N LEU A 48 -1.52 -7.81 8.74
CA LEU A 48 -1.78 -7.93 10.18
C LEU A 48 -1.88 -9.38 10.64
N ASN A 49 -2.50 -10.23 9.81
CA ASN A 49 -2.66 -11.66 10.10
C ASN A 49 -1.52 -12.52 9.54
N PHE A 50 -0.44 -11.89 9.05
CA PHE A 50 0.69 -12.63 8.51
C PHE A 50 1.33 -13.46 9.62
N LYS A 51 1.25 -14.78 9.46
CA LYS A 51 2.01 -15.75 10.25
C LYS A 51 2.99 -16.42 9.29
N ALA A 52 4.28 -16.37 9.64
CA ALA A 52 5.29 -17.09 8.86
C ALA A 52 4.94 -18.58 8.86
N SER A 53 4.88 -19.19 7.67
CA SER A 53 4.59 -20.62 7.51
C SER A 53 5.71 -21.53 8.02
N GLY A 54 6.89 -20.96 8.28
CA GLY A 54 8.05 -21.65 8.80
C GLY A 54 8.89 -20.74 9.70
N PRO A 55 9.92 -21.30 10.36
CA PRO A 55 10.83 -20.54 11.18
C PRO A 55 11.50 -19.43 10.35
N PRO A 56 11.77 -18.25 10.94
CA PRO A 56 12.36 -17.13 10.24
C PRO A 56 13.74 -17.51 9.67
N SER A 57 14.07 -17.03 8.47
CA SER A 57 15.37 -17.28 7.82
C SER A 57 16.58 -16.78 8.61
N PHE A 58 16.36 -15.91 9.60
CA PHE A 58 17.40 -15.40 10.51
C PHE A 58 17.66 -16.32 11.72
N GLY A 59 16.98 -17.46 11.82
CA GLY A 59 17.11 -18.41 12.94
C GLY A 59 16.35 -17.96 14.20
N ASP A 60 16.46 -18.74 15.28
CA ASP A 60 15.87 -18.38 16.57
C ASP A 60 16.73 -17.32 17.28
N ALA A 61 16.15 -16.13 17.47
CA ALA A 61 16.79 -15.03 18.18
C ALA A 61 17.16 -15.41 19.62
N ALA A 62 16.38 -16.29 20.27
CA ALA A 62 16.69 -16.77 21.61
C ALA A 62 17.92 -17.68 21.62
N GLU A 63 18.07 -18.55 20.62
CA GLU A 63 19.28 -19.35 20.45
C GLU A 63 20.50 -18.49 20.15
N TRP A 64 20.39 -17.52 19.24
CA TRP A 64 21.48 -16.59 18.93
C TRP A 64 21.95 -15.84 20.18
N GLN A 65 21.02 -15.32 20.98
CA GLN A 65 21.35 -14.64 22.23
C GLN A 65 22.07 -15.56 23.23
N ARG A 66 21.62 -16.81 23.38
CA ARG A 66 22.28 -17.79 24.25
C ARG A 66 23.70 -18.10 23.78
N LYS A 67 23.90 -18.26 22.47
CA LYS A 67 25.22 -18.50 21.88
C LYS A 67 26.17 -17.34 22.16
N MET A 68 25.75 -16.11 21.91
CA MET A 68 26.56 -14.91 22.18
C MET A 68 26.86 -14.70 23.67
N ARG A 69 25.98 -15.16 24.57
CA ARG A 69 26.21 -15.09 26.02
C ARG A 69 27.13 -16.19 26.54
N LYS A 70 27.22 -17.34 25.87
CA LYS A 70 28.17 -18.41 26.25
C LYS A 70 29.62 -18.00 26.05
N ASP A 71 29.92 -17.13 25.09
CA ASP A 71 31.27 -16.60 24.87
C ASP A 71 31.70 -15.55 25.92
N ARG A 72 30.82 -15.22 26.88
CA ARG A 72 31.16 -14.42 28.06
C ARG A 72 31.34 -15.34 29.26
N ASP A 73 32.53 -15.92 29.41
CA ASP A 73 33.01 -16.28 30.73
C ASP A 73 33.07 -14.99 31.56
N LEU A 74 32.09 -14.83 32.45
CA LEU A 74 32.11 -13.75 33.43
C LEU A 74 33.13 -14.17 34.50
N PRO A 75 34.14 -13.34 34.81
CA PRO A 75 35.21 -13.68 35.76
C PRO A 75 34.74 -13.72 37.23
N PHE A 76 33.44 -13.93 37.48
CA PHE A 76 32.80 -13.88 38.78
C PHE A 76 31.99 -15.15 39.10
N SER A 77 32.13 -16.22 38.30
CA SER A 77 31.58 -17.52 38.66
C SER A 77 32.55 -18.26 39.60
N GLU A 78 32.53 -17.88 40.88
CA GLU A 78 32.90 -18.73 42.02
C GLU A 78 31.63 -19.32 42.64
#